data_AF-A0A836RFN3-F1
#
_entry.id   AF-A0A836RFN3-F1
#
_cell.length_a   1.000
_cell.length_b   1.000
_cell.length_c   1.000
_cell.angle_alpha   90.00
_cell.angle_beta   90.00
_cell.angle_gamma   90.00
#
_symmetry.space_group_name_H-M   'P 1'
#
loop_
_entity.id
_entity.type
_entity.pdbx_description
1 polymer ?
#
loop_
_entity_poly.entity_id
_entity_poly.type
_entity_poly.pdbx_seq_one_letter_code
_entity_poly.pdbx_strand_id
1 'polypeptide(L)'
;MKRITLLTAVFLLTFSASGCKLLIDGALLTAIDSSRFWWTTPLIPVSPYYSQLIEDTLHEEERYGKVPVLDPVEGENAPLFCLDPPSYDEVIRALPEKGNGGFAFLAETNLNNVRIVIEPIVDRLEECRFYPMVGPARLHHCHYKCTVYYEKTI
;
A
#
# COMPACT_ATOMS: atom_id res chain seq x y z
N MET A 1 -37.87 -28.14 25.06
CA MET A 1 -38.71 -27.18 24.29
C MET A 1 -39.25 -26.03 25.16
N LYS A 2 -39.90 -26.29 26.31
CA LYS A 2 -40.49 -25.24 27.18
C LYS A 2 -39.52 -24.16 27.70
N ARG A 3 -38.23 -24.51 27.92
CA ARG A 3 -37.19 -23.55 28.36
C ARG A 3 -36.74 -22.60 27.24
N ILE A 4 -36.68 -23.11 26.01
CA ILE A 4 -36.26 -22.34 24.83
C ILE A 4 -37.35 -21.33 24.48
N THR A 5 -38.62 -21.74 24.53
CA THR A 5 -39.77 -20.83 24.30
C THR A 5 -39.87 -19.73 25.35
N LEU A 6 -39.50 -20.02 26.60
CA LEU A 6 -39.45 -19.02 27.68
C LEU A 6 -38.32 -18.01 27.46
N LEU A 7 -37.13 -18.48 27.08
CA LEU A 7 -36.00 -17.61 26.76
C LEU A 7 -36.29 -16.72 25.55
N THR A 8 -36.91 -17.25 24.50
CA THR A 8 -37.32 -16.44 23.33
C THR A 8 -38.36 -15.40 23.69
N ALA A 9 -39.33 -15.73 24.57
CA ALA A 9 -40.36 -14.80 25.01
C ALA A 9 -39.79 -13.68 25.90
N VAL A 10 -38.87 -14.01 26.81
CA VAL A 10 -38.17 -13.03 27.64
C VAL A 10 -37.30 -12.12 26.78
N PHE A 11 -36.58 -12.67 25.79
CA PHE A 11 -35.79 -11.90 24.84
C PHE A 11 -36.66 -10.91 24.05
N LEU A 12 -37.78 -11.37 23.48
CA LEU A 12 -38.74 -10.52 22.76
C LEU A 12 -39.34 -9.41 23.64
N LEU A 13 -39.70 -9.71 24.89
CA LEU A 13 -40.22 -8.72 25.84
C LEU A 13 -39.18 -7.67 26.24
N THR A 14 -37.92 -8.08 26.44
CA THR A 14 -36.83 -7.13 26.72
C THR A 14 -36.49 -6.26 25.51
N PHE A 15 -36.61 -6.80 24.30
CA PHE A 15 -36.41 -6.08 23.04
C PHE A 15 -37.51 -5.02 22.79
N SER A 16 -38.76 -5.32 23.14
CA SER A 16 -39.87 -4.38 22.98
C SER A 16 -39.93 -3.33 24.10
N ALA A 17 -39.57 -3.68 25.34
CA ALA A 17 -39.62 -2.78 26.48
C ALA A 17 -38.49 -1.73 26.46
N SER A 18 -37.34 -2.06 25.87
CA SER A 18 -36.25 -1.12 25.61
C SER A 18 -36.42 -0.42 24.27
N GLY A 19 -37.66 -0.03 23.94
CA GLY A 19 -38.16 0.37 22.62
C GLY A 19 -37.09 0.80 21.62
N CYS A 20 -36.52 -0.15 20.86
CA CYS A 20 -35.50 0.03 19.81
C CYS A 20 -34.34 1.03 20.06
N LYS A 21 -34.20 1.62 21.24
CA LYS A 21 -33.24 2.68 21.53
C LYS A 21 -31.83 2.13 21.76
N LEU A 22 -31.74 0.86 22.17
CA LEU A 22 -30.48 0.19 22.43
C LEU A 22 -29.78 -0.27 21.14
N LEU A 23 -30.56 -0.73 20.16
CA LEU A 23 -30.03 -1.25 18.89
C LEU A 23 -30.12 -0.28 17.73
N ILE A 24 -31.25 0.41 17.54
CA ILE A 24 -31.45 1.30 16.38
C ILE A 24 -30.93 2.72 16.70
N ASP A 25 -31.38 3.34 17.79
CA ASP A 25 -30.91 4.71 18.15
C ASP A 25 -29.53 4.74 18.81
N GLY A 26 -29.12 3.64 19.44
CA GLY A 26 -27.88 3.54 20.21
C GLY A 26 -26.74 2.98 19.36
N ALA A 27 -26.58 1.66 19.35
CA ALA A 27 -25.40 1.01 18.77
C ALA A 27 -25.27 1.21 17.24
N LEU A 28 -26.36 1.10 16.48
CA LEU A 28 -26.29 1.09 15.02
C LEU A 28 -26.18 2.51 14.45
N LEU A 29 -26.91 3.48 15.00
CA LEU A 29 -26.78 4.89 14.61
C LEU A 29 -25.42 5.48 15.01
N THR A 30 -24.91 5.20 16.22
CA THR A 30 -23.56 5.64 16.61
C THR A 30 -22.47 4.94 15.80
N ALA A 31 -22.65 3.67 15.44
CA ALA A 31 -21.75 2.98 14.52
C ALA A 31 -21.76 3.61 13.11
N ILE A 32 -22.93 4.00 12.58
CA ILE A 32 -23.03 4.65 11.26
C ILE A 32 -22.46 6.07 11.29
N ASP A 33 -22.73 6.86 12.33
CA ASP A 33 -22.19 8.23 12.41
C ASP A 33 -20.68 8.25 12.65
N SER A 34 -20.15 7.32 13.45
CA SER A 34 -18.70 7.14 13.58
C SER A 34 -18.07 6.62 12.28
N SER A 35 -18.75 5.71 11.56
CA SER A 35 -18.25 5.22 10.27
C SER A 35 -18.29 6.31 9.19
N ARG A 36 -19.28 7.21 9.21
CA ARG A 36 -19.32 8.41 8.34
C ARG A 36 -18.16 9.36 8.60
N PHE A 37 -17.80 9.57 9.87
CA PHE A 37 -16.68 10.44 10.24
C PHE A 37 -15.34 9.92 9.69
N TRP A 38 -15.12 8.61 9.71
CA TRP A 38 -13.90 7.98 9.18
C TRP A 38 -13.99 7.52 7.72
N TRP A 39 -15.15 7.69 7.06
CA TRP A 39 -15.45 7.17 5.72
C TRP A 39 -15.34 5.65 5.59
N THR A 40 -15.68 4.91 6.64
CA THR A 40 -15.50 3.46 6.76
C THR A 40 -16.84 2.75 6.89
N THR A 41 -16.84 1.42 6.74
CA THR A 41 -18.03 0.60 7.03
C THR A 41 -18.04 0.24 8.52
N PRO A 42 -19.21 0.13 9.18
CA PRO A 42 -19.27 -0.18 10.61
C PRO A 42 -18.72 -1.57 10.98
N LEU A 43 -18.49 -2.46 10.01
CA LEU A 43 -17.95 -3.80 10.21
C LEU A 43 -16.44 -3.91 9.90
N ILE A 44 -15.90 -3.05 9.03
CA ILE A 44 -14.49 -3.11 8.60
C ILE A 44 -13.92 -1.68 8.68
N PRO A 45 -13.01 -1.41 9.64
CA PRO A 45 -12.56 -0.05 9.93
C PRO A 45 -11.59 0.52 8.90
N VAL A 46 -10.86 -0.30 8.11
CA VAL A 46 -10.08 0.15 6.93
C VAL A 46 -9.97 -1.04 5.99
N SER A 47 -10.39 -0.92 4.73
CA SER A 47 -10.14 -1.98 3.75
C SER A 47 -8.65 -2.01 3.37
N PRO A 48 -8.05 -3.18 3.09
CA PRO A 48 -6.65 -3.29 2.66
C PRO A 48 -6.27 -2.31 1.54
N TYR A 49 -7.17 -2.08 0.59
CA TYR A 49 -6.99 -1.09 -0.47
C TYR A 49 -6.69 0.33 0.01
N TYR A 50 -7.42 0.83 1.01
CA TYR A 50 -7.22 2.18 1.54
C TYR A 50 -5.94 2.25 2.39
N SER A 51 -5.59 1.19 3.11
CA SER A 51 -4.30 1.10 3.82
C SER A 51 -3.14 1.22 2.82
N GLN A 52 -3.20 0.46 1.73
CA GLN A 52 -2.16 0.47 0.70
C GLN A 52 -1.99 1.85 0.07
N LEU A 53 -3.10 2.55 -0.24
CA LEU A 53 -3.03 3.91 -0.77
C LEU A 53 -2.34 4.88 0.20
N ILE A 54 -2.65 4.79 1.49
CA ILE A 54 -2.02 5.63 2.50
C ILE A 54 -0.51 5.31 2.61
N GLU A 55 -0.16 4.03 2.66
CA GLU A 55 1.24 3.58 2.70
C GLU A 55 2.03 4.01 1.46
N ASP A 56 1.41 3.97 0.27
CA ASP A 56 2.02 4.45 -0.97
C ASP A 56 2.30 5.96 -0.90
N THR A 57 1.34 6.76 -0.42
CA THR A 57 1.50 8.22 -0.28
C THR A 57 2.56 8.60 0.75
N LEU A 58 2.57 7.95 1.92
CA LEU A 58 3.54 8.21 2.99
C LEU A 58 4.96 7.84 2.54
N HIS A 59 5.10 6.73 1.82
CA HIS A 59 6.40 6.31 1.29
C HIS A 59 6.99 7.32 0.30
N GLU A 60 6.15 7.87 -0.60
CA GLU A 60 6.59 8.89 -1.56
C GLU A 60 6.99 10.19 -0.85
N GLU A 61 6.24 10.60 0.17
CA GLU A 61 6.58 11.76 0.99
C GLU A 61 7.91 11.56 1.75
N GLU A 62 8.13 10.39 2.34
CA GLU A 62 9.34 10.10 3.10
C GLU A 62 10.59 9.99 2.21
N ARG A 63 10.50 9.31 1.07
CA ARG A 63 11.66 9.13 0.17
C ARG A 63 11.96 10.34 -0.70
N TYR A 64 10.94 10.96 -1.30
CA TYR A 64 11.17 12.01 -2.29
C TYR A 64 10.79 13.40 -1.75
N GLY A 65 9.80 13.48 -0.86
CA GLY A 65 9.36 14.76 -0.30
C GLY A 65 10.30 15.34 0.76
N LYS A 66 10.94 14.48 1.57
CA LYS A 66 11.78 14.91 2.71
C LYS A 66 13.28 14.87 2.43
N VAL A 67 13.73 14.12 1.43
CA VAL A 67 15.16 13.96 1.14
C VAL A 67 15.65 15.15 0.32
N PRO A 68 16.66 15.90 0.80
CA PRO A 68 17.23 16.99 0.01
C PRO A 68 17.95 16.42 -1.21
N VAL A 69 17.80 17.10 -2.35
CA VAL A 69 18.58 16.78 -3.55
C VAL A 69 20.04 17.15 -3.25
N LEU A 70 20.90 16.13 -3.20
CA LEU A 70 22.33 16.32 -2.97
C LEU A 70 23.01 16.81 -4.23
N ASP A 71 24.06 17.61 -4.05
CA ASP A 71 24.95 18.01 -5.12
C ASP A 71 25.69 16.79 -5.71
N PRO A 72 26.08 16.83 -7.00
CA PRO A 72 26.79 15.73 -7.63
C PRO A 72 28.10 15.40 -6.92
N VAL A 73 28.42 14.10 -6.82
CA VAL A 73 29.69 13.64 -6.26
C VAL A 73 30.81 13.95 -7.25
N GLU A 74 31.78 14.76 -6.82
CA GLU A 74 32.91 15.19 -7.64
C GLU A 74 34.11 14.22 -7.58
N GLY A 75 34.86 14.11 -8.68
CA GLY A 75 36.21 13.53 -8.72
C GLY A 75 36.29 12.00 -8.73
N GLU A 76 37.35 11.47 -8.11
CA GLU A 76 37.68 10.02 -8.07
C GLU A 76 36.72 9.20 -7.22
N ASN A 77 35.87 9.85 -6.41
CA ASN A 77 34.87 9.21 -5.56
C ASN A 77 33.55 8.91 -6.28
N ALA A 78 33.39 9.37 -7.52
CA ALA A 78 32.22 9.03 -8.32
C ALA A 78 32.31 7.56 -8.76
N PRO A 79 31.31 6.72 -8.42
CA PRO A 79 31.36 5.31 -8.77
C PRO A 79 31.31 5.14 -10.29
N LEU A 80 32.30 4.43 -10.84
CA LEU A 80 32.39 4.16 -12.27
C LEU A 80 31.39 3.07 -12.73
N PHE A 81 30.89 2.30 -11.77
CA PHE A 81 29.95 1.19 -11.94
C PHE A 81 28.74 1.40 -11.04
N CYS A 82 27.62 0.80 -11.41
CA CYS A 82 26.39 0.97 -10.65
C CYS A 82 26.47 0.08 -9.41
N LEU A 83 26.68 0.71 -8.26
CA LEU A 83 26.82 0.00 -6.98
C LEU A 83 25.46 -0.43 -6.42
N ASP A 84 24.42 0.34 -6.72
CA ASP A 84 23.11 0.16 -6.09
C ASP A 84 22.12 -0.46 -7.10
N PRO A 85 21.85 -1.78 -7.00
CA PRO A 85 20.74 -2.39 -7.72
C PRO A 85 19.40 -1.86 -7.17
N PRO A 86 18.32 -1.92 -7.97
CA PRO A 86 17.01 -1.49 -7.51
C PRO A 86 16.56 -2.28 -6.30
N SER A 87 15.91 -1.61 -5.36
CA SER A 87 15.35 -2.27 -4.17
C SER A 87 14.15 -3.14 -4.55
N TYR A 88 13.92 -4.22 -3.80
CA TYR A 88 12.80 -5.13 -4.05
C TYR A 88 11.43 -4.41 -4.02
N ASP A 89 11.30 -3.41 -3.16
CA ASP A 89 10.09 -2.58 -3.05
C ASP A 89 9.86 -1.72 -4.31
N GLU A 90 10.92 -1.12 -4.88
CA GLU A 90 10.82 -0.41 -6.17
C GLU A 90 10.41 -1.35 -7.30
N VAL A 91 10.94 -2.58 -7.31
CA VAL A 91 10.58 -3.59 -8.30
C VAL A 91 9.10 -3.97 -8.18
N ILE A 92 8.59 -4.18 -6.97
CA ILE A 92 7.17 -4.52 -6.75
C ILE A 92 6.26 -3.36 -7.13
N ARG A 93 6.63 -2.12 -6.78
CA ARG A 93 5.82 -0.92 -7.11
C ARG A 93 5.78 -0.62 -8.61
N ALA A 94 6.83 -0.98 -9.34
CA ALA A 94 6.91 -0.86 -10.79
C ALA A 94 6.11 -1.93 -11.55
N LEU A 95 5.60 -2.97 -10.87
CA LEU A 95 4.77 -3.98 -11.53
C LEU A 95 3.46 -3.35 -12.04
N PRO A 96 3.04 -3.66 -13.29
CA PRO A 96 1.79 -3.14 -13.84
C PRO A 96 0.55 -3.75 -13.15
N GLU A 97 0.65 -5.00 -12.68
CA GLU A 97 -0.38 -5.65 -11.89
C GLU A 97 -0.02 -5.59 -10.41
N LYS A 98 -0.75 -4.78 -9.64
CA LYS A 98 -0.55 -4.66 -8.20
C LYS A 98 -1.56 -5.50 -7.42
N GLY A 99 -1.09 -6.21 -6.40
CA GLY A 99 -1.94 -6.91 -5.43
C GLY A 99 -2.42 -5.98 -4.33
N ASN A 100 -3.18 -4.94 -4.68
CA ASN A 100 -3.56 -3.86 -3.75
C ASN A 100 -4.63 -4.27 -2.71
N GLY A 101 -4.79 -5.57 -2.41
CA GLY A 101 -5.59 -6.10 -1.31
C GLY A 101 -7.11 -5.90 -1.40
N GLY A 102 -7.60 -5.05 -2.30
CA GLY A 102 -9.00 -4.82 -2.61
C GLY A 102 -9.92 -4.64 -1.39
N PHE A 103 -11.17 -5.06 -1.52
CA PHE A 103 -12.14 -5.00 -0.42
C PHE A 103 -12.23 -6.36 0.26
N ALA A 104 -12.03 -6.38 1.58
CA ALA A 104 -11.96 -7.60 2.34
C ALA A 104 -13.22 -8.48 2.13
N PHE A 105 -13.02 -9.78 1.92
CA PHE A 105 -14.05 -10.79 1.64
C PHE A 105 -14.85 -10.64 0.33
N LEU A 106 -14.73 -9.54 -0.42
CA LEU A 106 -15.47 -9.33 -1.67
C LEU A 106 -14.60 -9.50 -2.91
N ALA A 107 -13.42 -8.89 -2.92
CA ALA A 107 -12.51 -8.90 -4.04
C ALA A 107 -11.10 -8.62 -3.52
N GLU A 108 -10.45 -9.64 -2.95
CA GLU A 108 -9.09 -9.54 -2.43
C GLU A 108 -8.12 -10.08 -3.48
N THR A 109 -7.21 -9.23 -3.96
CA THR A 109 -6.12 -9.66 -4.83
C THR A 109 -4.82 -9.68 -4.05
N ASN A 110 -4.22 -10.85 -3.93
CA ASN A 110 -2.95 -11.04 -3.21
C ASN A 110 -1.88 -11.64 -4.13
N LEU A 111 -0.63 -11.24 -3.91
CA LEU A 111 0.55 -11.81 -4.57
C LEU A 111 1.29 -12.68 -3.53
N ASN A 112 1.25 -14.00 -3.73
CA ASN A 112 1.87 -14.97 -2.85
C ASN A 112 3.18 -15.53 -3.47
N ASN A 113 4.08 -16.00 -2.62
CA ASN A 113 5.32 -16.68 -3.02
C ASN A 113 6.19 -15.88 -4.03
N VAL A 114 6.29 -14.56 -3.82
CA VAL A 114 7.03 -13.66 -4.71
C VAL A 114 8.53 -14.00 -4.72
N ARG A 115 9.09 -14.23 -5.90
CA ARG A 115 10.53 -14.41 -6.13
C ARG A 115 11.00 -13.40 -7.16
N ILE A 116 12.01 -12.62 -6.80
CA ILE A 116 12.54 -11.55 -7.65
C ILE A 116 13.97 -11.90 -8.03
N VAL A 117 14.27 -11.87 -9.33
CA VAL A 117 15.62 -12.03 -9.87
C VAL A 117 16.00 -10.73 -10.58
N ILE A 118 17.09 -10.10 -10.15
CA ILE A 118 17.58 -8.82 -10.66
C ILE A 118 18.89 -9.09 -11.39
N GLU A 119 18.95 -8.76 -12.68
CA GLU A 119 20.12 -8.95 -13.54
C GLU A 119 20.54 -7.61 -14.17
N PRO A 120 21.80 -7.18 -14.05
CA PRO A 120 22.29 -6.00 -14.76
C PRO A 120 22.44 -6.31 -16.26
N ILE A 121 21.86 -5.46 -17.12
CA ILE A 121 21.95 -5.59 -18.58
C ILE A 121 22.98 -4.63 -19.16
N VAL A 122 22.90 -3.37 -18.73
CA VAL A 122 23.70 -2.27 -19.26
C VAL A 122 24.24 -1.49 -18.10
N ASP A 123 25.55 -1.26 -18.11
CA ASP A 123 26.25 -0.32 -17.24
C ASP A 123 27.21 0.44 -18.17
N ARG A 124 26.88 1.71 -18.47
CA ARG A 124 27.69 2.55 -19.35
C ARG A 124 27.69 4.01 -18.92
N LEU A 125 28.84 4.64 -19.06
CA LEU A 125 29.05 6.04 -18.78
C LEU A 125 28.96 6.84 -20.08
N GLU A 126 28.05 7.81 -20.15
CA GLU A 126 27.87 8.64 -21.33
C GLU A 126 28.97 9.70 -21.48
N GLU A 127 28.98 10.29 -22.67
CA GLU A 127 29.79 11.46 -22.98
C GLU A 127 29.35 12.66 -22.13
N CYS A 128 30.28 13.60 -21.93
CA CYS A 128 30.00 14.81 -21.17
C CYS A 128 29.02 15.70 -21.92
N ARG A 129 27.89 16.04 -21.29
CA ARG A 129 26.87 16.95 -21.81
C ARG A 129 26.61 18.08 -20.83
N PHE A 130 26.10 19.19 -21.35
CA PHE A 130 25.75 20.34 -20.52
C PHE A 130 24.32 20.20 -19.99
N TYR A 131 24.16 20.12 -18.68
CA TYR A 131 22.87 20.07 -17.99
C TYR A 131 22.61 21.42 -17.30
N PRO A 132 21.49 22.12 -17.57
CA PRO A 132 21.28 23.50 -17.12
C PRO A 132 21.46 23.76 -15.61
N MET A 133 21.11 22.79 -14.76
CA MET A 133 21.18 22.92 -13.29
C MET A 133 22.48 22.38 -12.68
N VAL A 134 23.27 21.61 -13.43
CA VAL A 134 24.43 20.84 -12.92
C VAL A 134 25.74 21.27 -13.60
N GLY A 135 25.67 21.82 -14.81
CA GLY A 135 26.82 22.17 -15.63
C GLY A 135 27.30 21.01 -16.51
N PRO A 136 28.60 20.94 -16.86
CA PRO A 136 29.15 19.84 -17.65
C PRO A 136 29.23 18.57 -16.80
N ALA A 137 28.36 17.60 -17.08
CA ALA A 137 28.29 16.34 -16.36
C ALA A 137 28.21 15.14 -17.31
N ARG A 138 28.60 13.97 -16.80
CA ARG A 138 28.45 12.68 -17.47
C ARG A 138 27.37 11.90 -16.76
N LEU A 139 26.35 11.44 -17.49
CA LEU A 139 25.33 10.58 -16.93
C LEU A 139 25.78 9.13 -16.97
N HIS A 140 25.45 8.42 -15.91
CA HIS A 140 25.67 6.99 -15.79
C HIS A 140 24.36 6.27 -16.03
N HIS A 141 24.29 5.48 -17.11
CA HIS A 141 23.08 4.78 -17.52
C HIS A 141 23.18 3.31 -17.14
N CYS A 142 22.29 2.90 -16.24
CA CYS A 142 22.19 1.53 -15.78
C CYS A 142 20.80 0.99 -16.03
N HIS A 143 20.73 -0.17 -16.70
CA HIS A 143 19.48 -0.87 -16.94
C HIS A 143 19.54 -2.24 -16.28
N TYR A 144 18.53 -2.51 -15.45
CA TYR A 144 18.34 -3.80 -14.81
C TYR A 144 17.14 -4.51 -15.43
N LYS A 145 17.30 -5.81 -15.65
CA LYS A 145 16.20 -6.72 -15.92
C LYS A 145 15.72 -7.28 -14.59
N CYS A 146 14.49 -6.97 -14.23
CA CYS A 146 13.85 -7.52 -13.04
C CYS A 146 12.81 -8.56 -13.48
N THR A 147 13.02 -9.82 -13.13
CA THR A 147 12.06 -10.90 -13.40
C THR A 147 11.37 -11.27 -12.10
N VAL A 148 10.04 -11.14 -12.05
CA VAL A 148 9.23 -11.45 -10.87
C VAL A 148 8.37 -12.67 -11.13
N TYR A 149 8.50 -13.68 -10.29
CA TYR A 149 7.64 -14.86 -10.25
C TYR A 149 6.72 -14.75 -9.04
N TYR A 150 5.41 -14.92 -9.23
CA TYR A 150 4.43 -14.86 -8.14
C TYR A 150 3.22 -15.74 -8.44
N GLU A 151 2.52 -16.12 -7.37
CA GLU A 151 1.23 -16.80 -7.42
C GLU A 151 0.13 -15.79 -7.10
N LYS A 152 -0.82 -15.60 -8.02
CA LYS A 152 -1.91 -14.62 -7.86
C LYS A 152 -3.16 -15.32 -7.38
N THR A 153 -3.69 -14.88 -6.24
CA THR A 153 -5.01 -15.28 -5.74
C THR A 153 -5.98 -14.10 -5.90
N ILE A 154 -7.16 -14.37 -6.44
CA ILE A 154 -8.25 -13.40 -6.72
C ILE A 154 -9.49 -13.83 -5.94
#